data_AF-A0A1V4V4G0-F1
#
_entry.id   AF-A0A1V4V4G0-F1
#
_cell.length_a   1.000
_cell.length_b   1.000
_cell.length_c   1.000
_cell.angle_alpha   90.00
_cell.angle_beta   90.00
_cell.angle_gamma   90.00
#
_symmetry.space_group_name_H-M   'P 1'
#
loop_
_entity.id
_entity.type
_entity.pdbx_description
1 polymer ?
#
loop_
_entity_poly.entity_id
_entity_poly.type
_entity_poly.pdbx_seq_one_letter_code
_entity_poly.pdbx_strand_id
1 'polypeptide(L)'
;MISPPYNTDMSKLVISEEARYEDLADLAIALNEIVRLPVTMRGLKYPGVRVENGKVVDGNYTGPILEEVIRTGKAIRTIPESGAYKGVPVSVAPIVVEGRTVAAIGIVDVIGTIDIPEVFGAYADVVAQVRGKAPEKK
;
A
#
# COMPACT_ATOMS: atom_id res chain seq x y z
N MET A 1 -41.03 -23.63 -24.21
CA MET A 1 -40.42 -22.36 -23.79
C MET A 1 -39.79 -22.60 -22.42
N ILE A 2 -38.51 -22.94 -22.37
CA ILE A 2 -37.73 -23.01 -21.13
C ILE A 2 -36.57 -22.08 -21.37
N SER A 3 -36.65 -20.87 -20.81
CA SER A 3 -35.51 -19.95 -20.78
C SER A 3 -34.38 -20.64 -20.02
N PRO A 4 -33.13 -20.60 -20.50
CA PRO A 4 -31.99 -21.03 -19.69
C PRO A 4 -32.01 -20.24 -18.37
N PRO A 5 -31.61 -20.84 -17.22
CA PRO A 5 -31.40 -20.04 -16.03
C PRO A 5 -30.43 -18.92 -16.38
N TYR A 6 -30.89 -17.70 -16.15
CA TYR A 6 -30.18 -16.45 -16.33
C TYR A 6 -28.73 -16.64 -15.90
N ASN A 7 -27.78 -16.64 -16.85
CA ASN A 7 -26.37 -16.62 -16.55
C ASN A 7 -26.11 -15.30 -15.84
N THR A 8 -26.21 -15.32 -14.51
CA THR A 8 -25.96 -14.16 -13.68
C THR A 8 -24.45 -14.10 -13.54
N ASP A 9 -23.80 -13.65 -14.60
CA ASP A 9 -22.44 -13.14 -14.52
C ASP A 9 -22.52 -11.84 -13.72
N MET A 10 -22.71 -11.99 -12.40
CA MET A 10 -22.56 -10.91 -11.43
C MET A 10 -21.07 -10.65 -11.35
N SER A 11 -20.65 -9.44 -11.67
CA SER A 11 -19.27 -8.97 -11.54
C SER A 11 -18.63 -9.51 -10.26
N LYS A 12 -17.64 -10.40 -10.42
CA LYS A 12 -16.92 -11.04 -9.31
C LYS A 12 -15.46 -10.62 -9.37
N LEU A 13 -14.97 -10.07 -8.26
CA LEU A 13 -13.55 -9.85 -8.05
C LEU A 13 -12.97 -11.08 -7.32
N VAL A 14 -11.96 -11.72 -7.92
CA VAL A 14 -11.33 -12.94 -7.39
C VAL A 14 -9.85 -12.69 -7.16
N ILE A 15 -9.43 -12.76 -5.91
CA ILE A 15 -8.01 -12.69 -5.54
C ILE A 15 -7.54 -14.10 -5.20
N SER A 16 -6.56 -14.59 -5.96
CA SER A 16 -5.96 -15.91 -5.79
C SER A 16 -4.44 -15.82 -5.96
N GLU A 17 -3.74 -16.95 -5.79
CA GLU A 17 -2.30 -17.04 -6.04
C GLU A 17 -1.94 -16.67 -7.48
N GLU A 18 -2.88 -16.82 -8.41
CA GLU A 18 -2.73 -16.54 -9.85
C GLU A 18 -3.29 -15.17 -10.24
N ALA A 19 -3.72 -14.35 -9.28
CA ALA A 19 -4.23 -13.02 -9.56
C ALA A 19 -3.21 -12.18 -10.35
N ARG A 20 -3.68 -11.63 -11.46
CA ARG A 20 -2.93 -10.70 -12.31
C ARG A 20 -3.37 -9.27 -12.03
N TYR A 21 -2.73 -8.30 -12.68
CA TYR A 21 -3.05 -6.90 -12.43
C TYR A 21 -4.54 -6.58 -12.70
N GLU A 22 -5.16 -7.22 -13.69
CA GLU A 22 -6.58 -7.03 -14.02
C GLU A 22 -7.51 -7.43 -12.86
N ASP A 23 -7.17 -8.50 -12.13
CA ASP A 23 -7.94 -8.96 -10.98
C ASP A 23 -7.77 -8.06 -9.74
N LEU A 24 -6.67 -7.30 -9.69
CA LEU A 24 -6.26 -6.49 -8.55
C LEU A 24 -6.54 -5.00 -8.74
N ALA A 25 -6.65 -4.53 -9.99
CA ALA A 25 -6.67 -3.11 -10.34
C ALA A 25 -7.86 -2.38 -9.71
N ASP A 26 -9.07 -2.91 -9.82
CA ASP A 26 -10.28 -2.25 -9.31
C ASP A 26 -10.21 -2.03 -7.80
N LEU A 27 -9.69 -3.02 -7.05
CA LEU A 27 -9.50 -2.89 -5.61
C LEU A 27 -8.37 -1.90 -5.27
N ALA A 28 -7.25 -1.95 -6.00
CA ALA A 28 -6.14 -1.03 -5.81
C ALA A 28 -6.55 0.44 -6.10
N ILE A 29 -7.39 0.67 -7.11
CA ILE A 29 -7.97 1.99 -7.44
C ILE A 29 -8.86 2.47 -6.31
N ALA A 30 -9.80 1.64 -5.85
CA ALA A 30 -10.66 2.00 -4.73
C ALA A 30 -9.88 2.39 -3.48
N LEU A 31 -8.83 1.64 -3.15
CA LEU A 31 -7.97 1.94 -2.00
C LEU A 31 -7.14 3.20 -2.21
N ASN A 32 -6.59 3.43 -3.41
CA ASN A 32 -5.88 4.66 -3.74
C ASN A 32 -6.78 5.89 -3.61
N GLU A 33 -8.05 5.81 -4.00
CA GLU A 33 -9.02 6.90 -3.84
C GLU A 33 -9.33 7.19 -2.36
N ILE A 34 -9.33 6.17 -1.50
CA ILE A 34 -9.53 6.30 -0.05
C ILE A 34 -8.30 6.92 0.62
N VAL A 35 -7.11 6.34 0.40
CA VAL A 35 -5.90 6.74 1.12
C VAL A 35 -5.19 7.95 0.50
N ARG A 36 -5.48 8.26 -0.77
CA ARG A 36 -4.84 9.32 -1.57
C ARG A 36 -3.30 9.22 -1.61
N LEU A 37 -2.78 8.00 -1.46
CA LEU A 37 -1.37 7.64 -1.53
C LEU A 37 -1.18 6.48 -2.52
N PRO A 38 -0.01 6.34 -3.17
CA PRO A 38 0.24 5.22 -4.08
C PRO A 38 -0.08 3.86 -3.44
N VAL A 39 -0.81 3.04 -4.18
CA VAL A 39 -1.22 1.69 -3.77
C VAL A 39 -0.65 0.68 -4.74
N THR A 40 -0.13 -0.41 -4.20
CA THR A 40 0.41 -1.54 -4.97
C THR A 40 -0.21 -2.83 -4.50
N MET A 41 -0.43 -3.76 -5.42
CA MET A 41 -0.86 -5.12 -5.09
C MET A 41 -0.10 -6.11 -5.95
N ARG A 42 0.06 -7.34 -5.46
CA ARG A 42 0.71 -8.43 -6.20
C ARG A 42 0.19 -9.78 -5.77
N GLY A 43 -0.10 -10.66 -6.73
CA GLY A 43 -0.40 -12.07 -6.48
C GLY A 43 0.87 -12.90 -6.22
N LEU A 44 0.72 -14.11 -5.68
CA LEU A 44 1.86 -14.99 -5.39
C LEU A 44 2.67 -15.35 -6.65
N LYS A 45 1.99 -15.71 -7.75
CA LYS A 45 2.63 -16.24 -8.96
C LYS A 45 2.96 -15.19 -10.01
N TYR A 46 2.19 -14.12 -10.10
CA TYR A 46 2.33 -13.12 -11.17
C TYR A 46 2.59 -11.71 -10.61
N PRO A 47 3.29 -10.85 -11.38
CA PRO A 47 3.34 -9.43 -11.11
C PRO A 47 1.94 -8.83 -11.01
N GLY A 48 1.83 -7.76 -10.23
CA GLY A 48 0.56 -7.11 -9.98
C GLY A 48 0.52 -5.68 -10.50
N VAL A 49 -0.07 -4.80 -9.71
CA VAL A 49 -0.46 -3.46 -10.13
C VAL A 49 0.16 -2.41 -9.23
N ARG A 50 0.51 -1.27 -9.82
CA ARG A 50 0.75 0.00 -9.11
C ARG A 50 -0.26 1.03 -9.59
N VAL A 51 -0.91 1.66 -8.63
CA VAL A 51 -1.94 2.67 -8.83
C VAL A 51 -1.53 3.98 -8.17
N GLU A 52 -1.62 5.05 -8.94
CA GLU A 52 -1.34 6.41 -8.50
C GLU A 52 -2.40 7.35 -9.10
N ASN A 53 -2.89 8.31 -8.31
CA ASN A 53 -3.89 9.30 -8.73
C ASN A 53 -5.12 8.68 -9.45
N GLY A 54 -5.66 7.60 -8.88
CA GLY A 54 -6.83 6.89 -9.39
C GLY A 54 -6.59 6.09 -10.67
N LYS A 55 -5.33 5.92 -11.10
CA LYS A 55 -4.97 5.30 -12.39
C LYS A 55 -3.93 4.21 -12.21
N VAL A 56 -4.08 3.14 -12.98
CA VAL A 56 -3.03 2.13 -13.14
C VAL A 56 -1.85 2.77 -13.88
N VAL A 57 -0.70 2.85 -13.22
CA VAL A 57 0.55 3.37 -13.80
C VAL A 57 1.54 2.27 -14.16
N ASP A 58 1.35 1.05 -13.63
CA ASP A 58 2.12 -0.14 -13.98
C ASP A 58 1.26 -1.40 -13.74
N GLY A 59 1.03 -2.18 -14.79
CA GLY A 59 0.30 -3.46 -14.76
C GLY A 59 1.20 -4.70 -14.72
N ASN A 60 2.50 -4.52 -14.54
CA ASN A 60 3.47 -5.61 -14.39
C ASN A 60 4.35 -5.37 -13.16
N TYR A 61 3.76 -4.80 -12.12
CA TYR A 61 4.51 -4.29 -10.98
C TYR A 61 5.04 -5.40 -10.08
N THR A 62 6.29 -5.25 -9.66
CA THR A 62 6.92 -6.01 -8.58
C THR A 62 7.35 -5.05 -7.48
N GLY A 63 7.53 -5.59 -6.28
CA GLY A 63 8.10 -4.82 -5.19
C GLY A 63 8.78 -5.76 -4.20
N PRO A 64 10.02 -5.46 -3.77
CA PRO A 64 10.77 -6.33 -2.86
C PRO A 64 9.97 -6.61 -1.57
N ILE A 65 9.26 -5.60 -1.05
CA ILE A 65 8.47 -5.76 0.17
C ILE A 65 7.17 -6.56 -0.08
N LEU A 66 6.53 -6.41 -1.24
CA LEU A 66 5.38 -7.26 -1.60
C LEU A 66 5.79 -8.73 -1.66
N GLU A 67 6.91 -9.02 -2.33
CA GLU A 67 7.46 -10.37 -2.45
C GLU A 67 7.84 -10.95 -1.08
N GLU A 68 8.44 -10.13 -0.20
CA GLU A 68 8.79 -10.55 1.15
C GLU A 68 7.55 -10.83 2.02
N VAL A 69 6.53 -9.97 1.96
CA VAL A 69 5.26 -10.19 2.67
C VAL A 69 4.57 -11.46 2.17
N ILE A 70 4.57 -11.70 0.86
CA ILE A 70 4.02 -12.93 0.28
C ILE A 70 4.79 -14.16 0.80
N ARG A 71 6.12 -14.10 0.82
CA ARG A 71 6.99 -15.19 1.27
C ARG A 71 6.84 -15.49 2.77
N THR A 72 6.70 -14.45 3.59
CA THR A 72 6.69 -14.59 5.05
C THR A 72 5.29 -14.73 5.64
N GLY A 73 4.26 -14.29 4.91
CA GLY A 73 2.89 -14.19 5.39
C GLY A 73 2.70 -13.20 6.54
N LYS A 74 3.63 -12.24 6.71
CA LYS A 74 3.60 -11.25 7.79
C LYS A 74 3.54 -9.84 7.22
N ALA A 75 2.83 -8.95 7.91
CA ALA A 75 2.85 -7.53 7.55
C ALA A 75 4.24 -6.93 7.82
N ILE A 76 4.70 -6.06 6.92
CA ILE A 76 5.99 -5.38 6.99
C ILE A 76 5.79 -3.88 6.82
N ARG A 77 6.41 -3.11 7.71
CA ARG A 77 6.56 -1.65 7.61
C ARG A 77 8.04 -1.34 7.59
N THR A 78 8.52 -0.74 6.51
CA THR A 78 9.95 -0.52 6.33
C THR A 78 10.21 0.53 5.25
N ILE A 79 11.48 0.88 5.07
CA ILE A 79 11.98 1.67 3.96
C ILE A 79 12.68 0.72 2.99
N PRO A 80 12.16 0.49 1.77
CA PRO A 80 12.79 -0.41 0.80
C PRO A 80 14.17 0.10 0.38
N GLU A 81 15.12 -0.81 0.23
CA GLU A 81 16.47 -0.49 -0.28
C GLU A 81 16.55 -0.49 -1.82
N SER A 82 15.49 -0.99 -2.48
CA SER A 82 15.40 -1.13 -3.94
C SER A 82 13.94 -1.03 -4.43
N GLY A 83 13.75 -1.03 -5.76
CA GLY A 83 12.44 -0.90 -6.40
C GLY A 83 11.96 0.54 -6.54
N ALA A 84 10.73 0.73 -7.04
CA ALA A 84 10.17 2.04 -7.36
C ALA A 84 10.01 2.97 -6.15
N TYR A 85 9.88 2.41 -4.94
CA TYR A 85 9.75 3.15 -3.68
C TYR A 85 11.01 3.05 -2.81
N LYS A 86 12.18 2.89 -3.42
CA LYS A 86 13.46 2.93 -2.71
C LYS A 86 13.58 4.21 -1.89
N GLY A 87 13.94 4.09 -0.61
CA GLY A 87 14.12 5.24 0.29
C GLY A 87 12.82 5.91 0.73
N VAL A 88 11.66 5.39 0.32
CA VAL A 88 10.34 5.89 0.70
C VAL A 88 9.67 4.87 1.62
N PRO A 89 9.18 5.26 2.80
CA PRO A 89 8.49 4.33 3.69
C PRO A 89 7.26 3.68 3.06
N VAL A 90 7.09 2.39 3.33
CA VAL A 90 5.93 1.61 2.88
C VAL A 90 5.36 0.75 4.00
N SER A 91 4.07 0.50 3.95
CA SER A 91 3.36 -0.46 4.80
C SER A 91 2.68 -1.49 3.91
N VAL A 92 2.99 -2.77 4.13
CA VAL A 92 2.55 -3.89 3.28
C VAL A 92 1.96 -5.01 4.13
N ALA A 93 0.83 -5.56 3.71
CA ALA A 93 0.11 -6.61 4.40
C ALA A 93 -0.24 -7.79 3.47
N PRO A 94 -0.23 -9.03 3.99
CA PRO A 94 -0.60 -10.21 3.21
C PRO A 94 -2.12 -10.32 3.07
N ILE A 95 -2.58 -10.80 1.92
CA ILE A 95 -3.95 -11.27 1.71
C ILE A 95 -3.92 -12.79 1.95
N VAL A 96 -4.61 -13.23 3.01
CA VAL A 96 -4.62 -14.62 3.45
C VAL A 96 -5.99 -15.24 3.20
N VAL A 97 -6.00 -16.34 2.44
CA VAL A 97 -7.20 -17.13 2.14
C VAL A 97 -6.94 -18.54 2.65
N GLU A 98 -7.85 -19.06 3.49
CA GLU A 98 -7.73 -20.41 4.08
C GLU A 98 -6.35 -20.68 4.74
N GLY A 99 -5.80 -19.67 5.40
CA GLY A 99 -4.50 -19.76 6.07
C GLY A 99 -3.27 -19.70 5.15
N ARG A 100 -3.46 -19.48 3.85
CA ARG A 100 -2.38 -19.32 2.87
C ARG A 100 -2.30 -17.89 2.35
N THR A 101 -1.10 -17.35 2.24
CA THR A 101 -0.88 -16.04 1.62
C THR A 101 -0.97 -16.17 0.11
N VAL A 102 -1.99 -15.55 -0.49
CA VAL A 102 -2.27 -15.63 -1.93
C VAL A 102 -1.83 -14.39 -2.69
N ALA A 103 -1.74 -13.25 -1.99
CA ALA A 103 -1.35 -11.97 -2.54
C ALA A 103 -0.84 -11.05 -1.41
N ALA A 104 -0.35 -9.87 -1.76
CA ALA A 104 -0.07 -8.79 -0.83
C ALA A 104 -0.54 -7.46 -1.39
N ILE A 105 -0.79 -6.53 -0.46
CA ILE A 105 -1.12 -5.14 -0.73
C ILE A 105 -0.19 -4.22 0.03
N GLY A 106 0.30 -3.17 -0.64
CA GLY A 106 1.19 -2.17 -0.08
C GLY A 106 0.73 -0.77 -0.37
N ILE A 107 0.92 0.13 0.60
CA ILE A 107 0.75 1.57 0.43
C ILE A 107 2.05 2.27 0.77
N VAL A 108 2.31 3.40 0.11
CA VAL A 108 3.33 4.34 0.58
C VAL A 108 2.85 4.94 1.90
N ASP A 109 3.68 4.89 2.94
CA ASP A 109 3.33 5.28 4.31
C ASP A 109 4.16 6.48 4.79
N VAL A 110 3.89 7.64 4.19
CA VAL A 110 4.58 8.89 4.57
C VAL A 110 4.14 9.38 5.93
N ILE A 111 2.91 9.06 6.38
CA ILE A 111 2.36 9.58 7.64
C ILE A 111 2.80 8.73 8.84
N GLY A 112 2.84 7.40 8.70
CA GLY A 112 3.24 6.48 9.77
C GLY A 112 4.71 6.55 10.16
N THR A 113 5.52 7.28 9.39
CA THR A 113 6.94 7.54 9.67
C THR A 113 7.24 8.94 10.20
N ILE A 114 6.24 9.84 10.22
CA ILE A 114 6.40 11.14 10.87
C ILE A 114 6.25 10.93 12.38
N ASP A 115 7.33 11.16 13.13
CA ASP A 115 7.24 11.35 14.58
C ASP A 115 6.56 12.70 14.83
N ILE A 116 5.23 12.66 14.95
CA ILE A 116 4.40 13.84 15.15
C ILE A 116 4.82 14.61 16.40
N PRO A 117 5.08 13.98 17.56
CA PRO A 117 5.69 14.65 18.72
C PRO A 117 6.99 15.40 18.40
N GLU A 118 7.94 14.78 17.67
CA GLU A 118 9.21 15.41 17.30
C GLU A 118 9.00 16.63 16.41
N VAL A 119 8.14 16.51 15.39
CA VAL A 119 7.82 17.62 14.47
C VAL A 119 7.18 18.80 15.20
N PHE A 120 6.23 18.54 16.11
CA PHE A 120 5.62 19.60 16.89
C PHE A 120 6.59 20.22 17.91
N GLY A 121 7.52 19.44 18.47
CA GLY A 121 8.61 19.94 19.31
C GLY A 121 9.50 20.93 18.55
N ALA A 122 10.02 20.52 17.39
CA ALA A 122 10.84 21.38 16.54
C ALA A 122 10.11 22.66 16.11
N TYR A 123 8.81 22.57 15.81
CA TYR A 123 7.99 23.74 15.49
C TYR A 123 7.87 24.70 16.69
N ALA A 124 7.66 24.19 17.90
CA ALA A 124 7.58 25.02 19.10
C ALA A 124 8.90 25.76 19.37
N ASP A 125 10.04 25.10 19.16
CA ASP A 125 11.37 25.68 19.33
C ASP A 125 11.62 26.82 18.34
N VAL A 126 11.26 26.64 17.06
CA VAL A 126 11.36 27.68 16.04
C VAL A 126 10.47 28.88 16.40
N VAL A 127 9.24 28.63 16.85
CA VAL A 127 8.32 29.68 17.28
C VAL A 127 8.86 30.44 18.49
N ALA A 128 9.48 29.76 19.45
CA ALA A 128 10.12 30.38 20.61
C ALA A 128 11.32 31.26 20.23
N GLN A 129 12.17 30.77 19.31
CA GLN A 129 13.31 31.51 18.78
C GLN A 129 12.87 32.79 18.04
N VAL A 130 11.86 32.69 17.17
CA VAL A 130 11.32 33.86 16.42
C VAL A 130 10.64 34.86 17.35
N ARG A 131 10.00 34.38 18.43
CA ARG A 131 9.39 35.24 19.46
C ARG A 131 10.40 35.85 20.44
N GLY A 132 11.69 35.59 20.27
CA GLY A 132 12.74 36.21 21.07
C GLY A 132 12.82 35.73 22.52
N LYS A 133 12.19 34.60 22.87
CA LYS A 133 12.41 33.99 24.20
C LYS A 133 13.64 33.09 24.11
N ALA A 134 14.75 33.57 24.65
CA ALA A 134 15.93 32.75 24.87
C ALA A 134 15.54 31.51 25.71
N PRO A 135 16.10 30.32 25.43
CA PRO A 135 15.81 29.13 26.21
C PRO A 135 16.30 29.34 27.65
N GLU A 136 15.40 29.22 28.63
CA GLU A 136 15.79 29.10 30.04
C GLU A 136 16.50 27.76 30.22
N LYS A 137 17.82 27.83 30.47
CA LYS A 137 18.59 26.69 30.97
C LYS A 137 18.06 26.29 32.34
N LYS A 138 17.48 25.10 32.48
CA LYS A 138 17.53 24.30 33.71
C LYS A 138 17.66 22.82 33.37
#